data_AF-A0A5N7ZIY1-F1
#
_entry.id   AF-A0A5N7ZIY1-F1
#
_cell.length_a   1.000
_cell.length_b   1.000
_cell.length_c   1.000
_cell.angle_alpha   90.00
_cell.angle_beta   90.00
_cell.angle_gamma   90.00
#
_symmetry.space_group_name_H-M   'P 1'
#
loop_
_entity.id
_entity.type
_entity.pdbx_description
1 polymer ?
#
loop_
_entity_poly.entity_id
_entity_poly.type
_entity_poly.pdbx_seq_one_letter_code
_entity_poly.pdbx_strand_id
1 'polypeptide(L)' 'MKTISSVVEHYIKTKPFLLNGLSQGIINLTSLARVMMPELEQELGKNIKQGAVVMALTRLSEELGFR' A
#
# COMPACT_ATOMS: atom_id res chain seq x y z
N MET A 1 12.21 -13.40 2.91
CA MET A 1 11.53 -13.26 1.61
C MET A 1 10.58 -12.05 1.70
N LYS A 2 10.69 -11.06 0.81
CA LYS A 2 9.80 -9.88 0.84
C LYS A 2 8.38 -10.29 0.45
N THR A 3 7.38 -9.83 1.20
CA THR A 3 5.95 -10.05 0.92
C THR A 3 5.31 -8.74 0.45
N ILE A 4 4.16 -8.84 -0.24
CA ILE A 4 3.40 -7.65 -0.66
C ILE A 4 3.09 -6.76 0.55
N SER A 5 2.65 -7.34 1.67
CA SER A 5 2.38 -6.60 2.90
C SER A 5 3.61 -5.84 3.42
N SER A 6 4.77 -6.49 3.50
CA SER A 6 6.00 -5.83 3.98
C SER A 6 6.46 -4.68 3.07
N VAL A 7 6.28 -4.82 1.75
CA VAL A 7 6.67 -3.78 0.79
C VAL A 7 5.66 -2.62 0.81
N VAL A 8 4.36 -2.92 0.87
CA VAL A 8 3.30 -1.90 1.02
C VAL A 8 3.51 -1.09 2.30
N GLU A 9 3.76 -1.75 3.43
CA GLU A 9 4.02 -1.07 4.71
C GLU A 9 5.23 -0.15 4.61
N HIS A 10 6.35 -0.64 4.04
CA HIS A 10 7.55 0.17 3.81
C HIS A 10 7.26 1.38 2.90
N TYR A 11 6.53 1.18 1.80
CA TYR A 11 6.16 2.23 0.87
C TYR A 11 5.35 3.35 1.54
N ILE A 12 4.39 3.00 2.39
CA ILE A 12 3.55 3.98 3.10
C ILE A 12 4.36 4.69 4.18
N LYS A 13 5.14 3.96 4.99
CA LYS A 13 5.95 4.55 6.07
C LYS A 13 7.05 5.48 5.58
N THR A 14 7.56 5.28 4.36
CA THR A 14 8.56 6.17 3.75
C THR A 14 7.97 7.43 3.10
N LYS A 15 6.64 7.56 3.03
CA LYS A 15 5.94 8.67 2.36
C LYS A 15 4.91 9.30 3.31
N PRO A 16 5.32 10.23 4.21
CA PRO A 16 4.44 10.78 5.27
C PRO A 16 3.13 11.39 4.77
N PHE A 17 3.12 11.97 3.57
CA PHE A 17 1.90 12.55 2.97
C PHE A 17 0.84 11.49 2.65
N LEU A 18 1.24 10.26 2.27
CA LEU A 18 0.31 9.15 2.06
C LEU A 18 -0.26 8.68 3.38
N LEU A 19 0.57 8.55 4.40
CA LEU A 19 0.12 8.20 5.75
C LEU A 19 -0.93 9.20 6.25
N ASN A 20 -0.67 10.50 6.10
CA ASN A 20 -1.60 11.55 6.50
C ASN A 20 -2.90 11.50 5.70
N GLY A 21 -2.82 11.39 4.37
CA GLY A 21 -4.00 11.29 3.50
C GLY A 21 -4.83 10.02 3.72
N LEU A 22 -4.20 8.89 4.09
CA LEU A 22 -4.87 7.66 4.51
C LEU A 22 -5.58 7.87 5.85
N SER A 23 -4.91 8.49 6.83
CA SER A 23 -5.50 8.75 8.16
C SER A 23 -6.70 9.68 8.13
N GLN A 24 -6.79 10.55 7.12
CA GLN A 24 -7.91 11.47 6.90
C GLN A 24 -9.01 10.88 5.99
N GLY A 25 -8.85 9.65 5.50
CA GLY A 25 -9.81 9.04 4.58
C GLY A 25 -9.88 9.69 3.19
N ILE A 26 -8.90 10.52 2.83
CA ILE A 26 -8.88 11.26 1.56
C ILE A 26 -8.36 10.37 0.41
N ILE A 27 -7.48 9.42 0.73
CA ILE A 27 -6.85 8.57 -0.27
C ILE A 27 -7.72 7.36 -0.59
N ASN A 28 -8.05 7.21 -1.87
CA ASN A 28 -8.71 6.01 -2.38
C ASN A 28 -7.70 4.84 -2.54
N LEU A 29 -7.88 3.76 -1.75
CA LEU A 29 -6.96 2.62 -1.74
C LEU A 29 -6.81 1.93 -3.10
N THR A 30 -7.90 1.77 -3.85
CA THR A 30 -7.88 1.14 -5.18
C THR A 30 -7.05 1.95 -6.17
N SER A 31 -7.17 3.27 -6.12
CA SER A 31 -6.40 4.18 -6.97
C SER A 31 -4.94 4.21 -6.59
N LEU A 32 -4.64 4.25 -5.28
CA LEU A 32 -3.28 4.18 -4.78
C LEU A 32 -2.60 2.85 -5.16
N ALA A 33 -3.30 1.73 -5.07
CA ALA A 33 -2.76 0.42 -5.47
C ALA A 33 -2.28 0.39 -6.93
N ARG A 34 -3.02 1.01 -7.87
CA ARG A 34 -2.59 1.11 -9.27
C ARG A 34 -1.31 1.92 -9.44
N VAL A 35 -1.18 3.01 -8.69
CA VAL A 35 0.01 3.87 -8.71
C VAL A 35 1.22 3.15 -8.13
N MET A 36 1.02 2.36 -7.06
CA MET A 36 2.08 1.63 -6.38
C MET A 36 2.59 0.40 -7.16
N MET A 37 1.76 -0.21 -7.99
CA MET A 37 2.07 -1.50 -8.64
C MET A 37 3.44 -1.57 -9.32
N PRO A 38 3.85 -0.61 -10.17
CA PRO A 38 5.13 -0.71 -10.88
C PRO A 38 6.34 -0.77 -9.93
N GLU A 39 6.35 0.04 -8.88
CA GLU A 39 7.43 0.07 -7.87
C GLU A 39 7.45 -1.24 -7.06
N LEU A 40 6.28 -1.75 -6.69
CA LEU A 40 6.15 -3.01 -5.97
C LEU A 40 6.59 -4.22 -6.80
N GLU A 41 6.23 -4.28 -8.08
CA GLU A 41 6.65 -5.36 -8.98
C GLU A 41 8.16 -5.35 -9.21
N GLN A 42 8.75 -4.16 -9.33
CA GLN A 42 10.20 -4.00 -9.41
C GLN A 42 10.89 -4.49 -8.14
N GLU A 43 10.38 -4.12 -6.95
CA GLU A 43 10.99 -4.53 -5.68
C GLU A 43 10.82 -6.03 -5.38
N LEU A 44 9.69 -6.62 -5.80
CA LEU A 44 9.39 -8.04 -5.59
C LEU A 44 9.97 -8.96 -6.68
N GLY A 45 10.38 -8.41 -7.82
CA GLY A 45 10.92 -9.16 -8.95
C GLY A 45 9.90 -10.08 -9.63
N LYS A 46 8.61 -9.76 -9.53
CA LYS A 46 7.52 -10.56 -10.11
C LYS A 46 6.26 -9.73 -10.31
N ASN A 47 5.43 -10.16 -11.26
CA ASN A 47 4.09 -9.61 -11.44
C ASN A 47 3.21 -9.88 -10.21
N ILE A 48 2.38 -8.90 -9.84
CA ILE A 48 1.45 -9.02 -8.72
C ILE A 48 0.02 -8.69 -9.16
N LYS A 49 -0.96 -9.08 -8.34
CA LYS A 49 -2.37 -8.75 -8.58
C LYS A 49 -2.71 -7.47 -7.83
N GLN A 50 -3.35 -6.52 -8.51
CA GLN A 50 -3.82 -5.28 -7.89
C GLN A 50 -4.65 -5.56 -6.63
N GLY A 51 -5.54 -6.57 -6.66
CA GLY A 51 -6.35 -6.95 -5.49
C GLY A 51 -5.53 -7.35 -4.26
N ALA A 52 -4.34 -7.93 -4.45
CA ALA A 52 -3.45 -8.25 -3.33
C ALA A 52 -2.83 -6.99 -2.71
N VAL A 53 -2.55 -5.96 -3.51
CA VAL A 53 -2.08 -4.65 -3.04
C VAL A 53 -3.19 -3.91 -2.29
N VAL A 54 -4.43 -3.94 -2.81
CA VAL A 54 -5.59 -3.36 -2.13
C VAL A 54 -5.81 -4.03 -0.78
N MET A 55 -5.79 -5.37 -0.71
CA MET A 55 -5.93 -6.09 0.57
C MET A 55 -4.82 -5.74 1.57
N ALA A 56 -3.58 -5.58 1.10
CA ALA A 56 -2.47 -5.18 1.95
C ALA A 56 -2.65 -3.74 2.47
N LEU A 57 -3.12 -2.81 1.63
CA LEU A 57 -3.44 -1.44 2.03
C LEU A 57 -4.60 -1.38 3.03
N THR A 58 -5.69 -2.12 2.80
CA THR A 58 -6.83 -2.20 3.71
C THR A 58 -6.41 -2.68 5.09
N ARG A 59 -5.65 -3.79 5.15
CA ARG A 59 -5.14 -4.32 6.42
C ARG A 59 -4.22 -3.32 7.14
N LEU A 60 -3.33 -2.66 6.40
CA LEU A 60 -2.46 -1.63 6.97
C LEU A 60 -3.25 -0.46 7.54
N SER A 61 -4.29 0.01 6.85
CA SER A 61 -5.17 1.06 7.36
C SER A 61 -5.88 0.64 8.66
N GLU A 62 -6.38 -0.59 8.71
CA GLU A 62 -6.99 -1.17 9.93
C GLU A 62 -5.98 -1.26 11.09
N GLU A 63 -4.76 -1.76 10.83
CA GLU A 63 -3.68 -1.89 11.83
C GLU A 63 -3.23 -0.52 12.38
N LEU A 64 -3.22 0.51 11.54
CA LEU A 64 -2.86 1.87 11.94
C LEU A 64 -4.03 2.65 12.58
N GLY A 65 -5.22 2.05 12.64
CA GLY A 65 -6.41 2.66 13.23
C GLY A 65 -7.00 3.80 12.40
N PHE A 66 -6.74 3.82 11.10
CA PHE A 66 -7.36 4.77 10.17
C PHE A 66 -8.82 4.33 9.94
N ARG A 67 -9.77 5.25 10.12
CA ARG A 67 -11.20 5.02 9.87
C ARG A 67 -11.59 5.47 8.47
#